data_AF-A0A0F8UTJ1-F1
#
_entry.id   AF-A0A0F8UTJ1-F1
#
_cell.length_a   1.000
_cell.length_b   1.000
_cell.length_c   1.000
_cell.angle_alpha   90.00
_cell.angle_beta   90.00
_cell.angle_gamma   90.00
#
_symmetry.space_group_name_H-M   'P 1'
#
loop_
_entity.id
_entity.type
_entity.pdbx_description
1 polymer ?
#
loop_
_entity_poly.entity_id
_entity_poly.type
_entity_poly.pdbx_seq_one_letter_code
_entity_poly.pdbx_strand_id
1 'polypeptide(L)'
;ISDPLHNSSDDVDLTTFLNLKAHKHDEIFTEAIQLLESLKSSPSCNRIAASKLVTSCQSIGRKPDTPFESTTFLALETVRSLYAARLAICEIDGAGISIPPPCLPVNISPTTSKGIFRFSAKYKPKTGDTDPIPRELLQPCLRALESRPQWWTSYSNSRQNAVIICQASRAENEREDLLNLHKSIVESSIKLDNGLHEALQMAAEESARQKAFMQATTLLRTDMLREMEESASGLRNTFIKAAEEAGNRFGSIIDRMVSALGSLQFDVTVLEKGIKNSSREASQLQQTLQFIQDEAQSRNEKIAFAQHQNAMTHNELVLSLESKLQSILQDDMARFARNLGSFDASLHRYYNKKTRLRSFGSSLEGFQQRFDNLNKVQQQQYETTEAQSRLQENLHMSMRISQAILDQTAATAANLQTVIDEAAAKYQATTVLSGLFRPYLTCITYGLLVTLIGLQNPRIAVIGG
;
A
#
# COMPACT_ATOMS: atom_id res chain seq x y z
N ILE A 1 -39.18 27.25 13.97
CA ILE A 1 -39.34 26.06 13.12
C ILE A 1 -38.00 25.38 13.16
N SER A 2 -37.91 24.32 13.95
CA SER A 2 -36.67 23.63 14.28
C SER A 2 -36.76 22.24 13.66
N ASP A 3 -35.84 21.94 12.74
CA ASP A 3 -35.62 20.60 12.20
C ASP A 3 -34.78 19.77 13.17
N PRO A 4 -35.13 18.49 13.40
CA PRO A 4 -34.18 17.50 13.87
C PRO A 4 -33.84 16.53 12.73
N LEU A 5 -32.61 16.64 12.23
CA LEU A 5 -31.93 15.59 11.49
C LEU A 5 -31.43 14.56 12.52
N HIS A 6 -32.06 13.38 12.60
CA HIS A 6 -31.50 12.27 13.37
C HIS A 6 -30.65 11.41 12.42
N ASN A 7 -29.34 11.57 12.53
CA ASN A 7 -28.33 10.75 11.89
C ASN A 7 -27.89 9.70 12.93
N SER A 8 -28.30 8.44 12.80
CA SER A 8 -27.72 7.33 13.56
C SER A 8 -26.81 6.52 12.65
N SER A 9 -25.56 6.98 12.54
CA SER A 9 -24.46 6.13 12.10
C SER A 9 -24.08 5.28 13.30
N ASP A 10 -24.24 3.97 13.19
CA ASP A 10 -23.72 2.99 14.15
C ASP A 10 -22.20 3.13 14.25
N ASP A 11 -21.75 3.92 15.21
CA ASP A 11 -20.37 3.93 15.68
C ASP A 11 -20.19 2.66 16.52
N VAL A 12 -19.67 1.61 15.89
CA VAL A 12 -19.29 0.37 16.59
C VAL A 12 -18.22 0.75 17.62
N ASP A 13 -18.64 0.89 18.88
CA ASP A 13 -17.76 1.20 19.99
C ASP A 13 -16.64 0.15 20.08
N LEU A 14 -15.48 0.56 19.58
CA LEU A 14 -14.25 -0.24 19.53
C LEU A 14 -13.89 -0.79 20.91
N THR A 15 -14.24 -0.08 21.98
CA THR A 15 -14.02 -0.48 23.37
C THR A 15 -14.86 -1.71 23.72
N THR A 16 -16.13 -1.71 23.35
CA THR A 16 -17.04 -2.84 23.53
C THR A 16 -16.59 -4.05 22.71
N PHE A 17 -16.12 -3.85 21.48
CA PHE A 17 -15.59 -4.95 20.64
C PHE A 17 -14.30 -5.57 21.22
N LEU A 18 -13.38 -4.73 21.72
CA LEU A 18 -12.13 -5.20 22.35
C LEU A 18 -12.42 -5.97 23.64
N ASN A 19 -13.35 -5.51 24.47
CA ASN A 19 -13.77 -6.21 25.69
C ASN A 19 -14.47 -7.54 25.38
N LEU A 20 -15.33 -7.59 24.37
CA LEU A 20 -15.98 -8.82 23.94
C LEU A 20 -14.95 -9.85 23.46
N LYS A 21 -13.93 -9.40 22.70
CA LYS A 21 -12.84 -10.26 22.24
C LYS A 21 -11.99 -10.77 23.39
N ALA A 22 -11.69 -9.92 24.38
CA ALA A 22 -10.95 -10.31 25.59
C ALA A 22 -11.72 -11.38 26.39
N HIS A 23 -13.02 -11.18 26.65
CA HIS A 23 -13.85 -12.16 27.35
C HIS A 23 -13.90 -13.51 26.64
N LYS A 24 -14.06 -13.52 25.31
CA LYS A 24 -14.06 -14.75 24.52
C LYS A 24 -12.72 -15.49 24.62
N HIS A 25 -11.60 -14.77 24.67
CA HIS A 25 -10.29 -15.38 24.86
C HIS A 25 -10.14 -16.02 26.25
N ASP A 26 -10.65 -15.38 27.30
CA ASP A 26 -10.61 -15.91 28.67
C ASP A 26 -11.43 -17.21 28.83
N GLU A 27 -12.60 -17.29 28.18
CA GLU A 27 -13.42 -18.51 28.15
C GLU A 27 -12.68 -19.68 27.49
N ILE A 28 -12.11 -19.46 26.30
CA ILE A 28 -11.34 -20.46 25.56
C ILE A 28 -10.11 -20.92 26.35
N PHE A 29 -9.44 -19.99 27.03
CA PHE A 29 -8.26 -20.30 27.84
C PHE A 29 -8.63 -21.16 29.06
N THR A 30 -9.74 -20.83 29.71
CA THR A 30 -10.27 -21.60 30.84
C THR A 30 -10.65 -23.01 30.42
N GLU A 31 -11.35 -23.17 29.30
CA GLU A 31 -11.71 -24.48 28.74
C GLU A 31 -10.46 -25.29 28.35
N ALA A 32 -9.46 -24.65 27.72
CA ALA A 32 -8.20 -25.31 27.37
C ALA A 32 -7.42 -25.80 28.61
N ILE A 33 -7.40 -25.02 29.70
CA ILE A 33 -6.79 -25.44 30.97
C ILE A 33 -7.50 -26.67 31.53
N GLN A 34 -8.83 -26.67 31.57
CA GLN A 34 -9.61 -27.81 32.06
C GLN A 34 -9.33 -29.08 31.24
N LEU A 35 -9.28 -28.96 29.91
CA LEU A 35 -8.90 -30.07 29.03
C LEU A 35 -7.49 -30.59 29.32
N LEU A 36 -6.49 -29.71 29.43
CA LEU A 36 -5.11 -30.10 29.73
C LEU A 36 -4.96 -30.71 31.13
N GLU A 37 -5.72 -30.23 32.11
CA GLU A 37 -5.73 -30.78 33.46
C GLU A 37 -6.30 -32.21 33.49
N SER A 38 -7.39 -32.47 32.75
CA SER A 38 -7.93 -33.84 32.59
C SER A 38 -6.92 -34.81 31.95
N LEU A 39 -6.11 -34.30 31.01
CA LEU A 39 -5.05 -35.07 30.34
C LEU A 39 -3.81 -35.27 31.23
N LYS A 40 -3.59 -34.42 32.23
CA LYS A 40 -2.50 -34.57 33.20
C LYS A 40 -2.66 -35.80 34.08
N SER A 41 -3.91 -36.14 34.44
CA SER A 41 -4.26 -37.38 35.15
C SER A 41 -4.32 -38.62 34.25
N SER A 42 -4.18 -38.45 32.92
CA SER A 42 -4.23 -39.55 31.96
C SER A 42 -2.89 -40.29 31.80
N PRO A 43 -2.87 -41.48 31.16
CA PRO A 43 -1.64 -42.23 30.87
C PRO A 43 -0.56 -41.42 30.13
N SER A 44 0.70 -41.85 30.23
CA SER A 44 1.86 -41.14 29.66
C SER A 44 1.73 -40.85 28.16
N CYS A 45 1.12 -41.75 27.40
CA CYS A 45 0.84 -41.56 25.97
C CYS A 45 -0.01 -40.30 25.72
N ASN A 46 -1.11 -40.13 26.47
CA ASN A 46 -2.01 -38.98 26.35
C ASN A 46 -1.28 -37.67 26.69
N ARG A 47 -0.46 -37.69 27.74
CA ARG A 47 0.34 -36.53 28.16
C ARG A 47 1.35 -36.10 27.11
N ILE A 48 2.04 -37.04 26.48
CA ILE A 48 3.01 -36.74 25.40
C ILE A 48 2.28 -36.20 24.17
N ALA A 49 1.12 -36.78 23.81
CA ALA A 49 0.30 -36.28 22.71
C ALA A 49 -0.14 -34.82 22.94
N ALA A 50 -0.65 -34.51 24.13
CA ALA A 50 -1.07 -33.17 24.52
C ALA A 50 0.11 -32.17 24.52
N SER A 51 1.26 -32.57 25.06
CA SER A 51 2.46 -31.72 25.05
C SER A 51 2.92 -31.40 23.63
N LYS A 52 2.94 -32.39 22.72
CA LYS A 52 3.30 -32.18 21.30
C LYS A 52 2.28 -31.32 20.56
N LEU A 53 0.99 -31.40 20.92
CA LEU A 53 -0.05 -30.55 20.35
C LEU A 53 0.20 -29.07 20.67
N VAL A 54 0.43 -28.76 21.95
CA VAL A 54 0.66 -27.38 22.42
C VAL A 54 1.87 -26.77 21.70
N THR A 55 3.01 -27.49 21.70
CA THR A 55 4.24 -26.98 21.05
C THR A 55 4.08 -26.84 19.53
N SER A 56 3.41 -27.79 18.87
CA SER A 56 3.16 -27.72 17.43
C SER A 56 2.27 -26.54 17.08
N CYS A 57 1.18 -26.33 17.81
CA CYS A 57 0.26 -25.22 17.57
C CYS A 57 0.90 -23.85 17.87
N GLN A 58 1.76 -23.74 18.88
CA GLN A 58 2.55 -22.52 19.15
C GLN A 58 3.53 -22.17 18.02
N SER A 59 4.06 -23.17 17.32
CA SER A 59 5.04 -22.96 16.24
C SER A 59 4.42 -22.45 14.92
N ILE A 60 3.11 -22.65 14.74
CA ILE A 60 2.39 -22.29 13.50
C ILE A 60 2.03 -20.79 13.50
N GLY A 61 2.56 -20.07 12.50
CA GLY A 61 2.34 -18.62 12.32
C GLY A 61 3.55 -17.76 12.66
N ARG A 62 4.63 -18.33 13.23
CA ARG A 62 5.84 -17.59 13.63
C ARG A 62 6.77 -17.22 12.46
N LYS A 63 6.51 -17.70 11.24
CA LYS A 63 7.39 -17.51 10.08
C LYS A 63 6.82 -16.43 9.15
N PRO A 64 7.52 -15.31 8.93
CA PRO A 64 7.01 -14.17 8.16
C PRO A 64 6.90 -14.41 6.64
N ASP A 65 7.48 -15.49 6.10
CA ASP A 65 7.71 -15.64 4.65
C ASP A 65 6.72 -16.56 3.90
N THR A 66 5.64 -17.04 4.55
CA THR A 66 4.70 -17.98 3.90
C THR A 66 3.35 -17.34 3.57
N PRO A 67 2.74 -17.62 2.40
CA PRO A 67 1.40 -17.14 2.03
C PRO A 67 0.38 -17.44 3.14
N PHE A 68 -0.13 -16.37 3.75
CA PHE A 68 -0.37 -16.29 5.19
C PHE A 68 -1.57 -17.09 5.73
N GLU A 69 -2.60 -17.35 4.93
CA GLU A 69 -3.87 -17.92 5.45
C GLU A 69 -4.08 -19.40 5.10
N SER A 70 -4.02 -19.76 3.81
CA SER A 70 -4.33 -21.13 3.36
C SER A 70 -3.31 -22.15 3.88
N THR A 71 -2.03 -21.77 3.98
CA THR A 71 -0.97 -22.67 4.46
C THR A 71 -1.05 -22.89 5.97
N THR A 72 -1.38 -21.84 6.72
CA THR A 72 -1.57 -21.85 8.18
C THR A 72 -2.78 -22.70 8.58
N PHE A 73 -3.92 -22.50 7.92
CA PHE A 73 -5.13 -23.30 8.16
C PHE A 73 -4.87 -24.78 7.92
N LEU A 74 -4.25 -25.12 6.79
CA LEU A 74 -3.90 -26.49 6.45
C LEU A 74 -2.89 -27.12 7.42
N ALA A 75 -1.95 -26.34 7.96
CA ALA A 75 -1.01 -26.80 8.98
C ALA A 75 -1.73 -27.11 10.30
N LEU A 76 -2.61 -26.21 10.75
CA LEU A 76 -3.44 -26.40 11.95
C LEU A 76 -4.33 -27.64 11.83
N GLU A 77 -4.96 -27.82 10.68
CA GLU A 77 -5.82 -28.98 10.44
C GLU A 77 -5.04 -30.30 10.52
N THR A 78 -3.82 -30.31 10.00
CA THR A 78 -2.93 -31.49 10.07
C THR A 78 -2.50 -31.76 11.51
N VAL A 79 -2.13 -30.73 12.27
CA VAL A 79 -1.70 -30.88 13.67
C VAL A 79 -2.86 -31.37 14.54
N ARG A 80 -4.07 -30.81 14.39
CA ARG A 80 -5.27 -31.23 15.12
C ARG A 80 -5.62 -32.68 14.81
N SER A 81 -5.63 -33.05 13.54
CA SER A 81 -5.91 -34.43 13.10
C SER A 81 -4.84 -35.42 13.57
N LEU A 82 -3.56 -35.00 13.57
CA LEU A 82 -2.46 -35.84 14.02
C LEU A 82 -2.54 -36.10 15.54
N TYR A 83 -2.81 -35.08 16.34
CA TYR A 83 -3.05 -35.24 17.77
C TYR A 83 -4.24 -36.16 18.05
N ALA A 84 -5.35 -35.95 17.34
CA ALA A 84 -6.55 -36.75 17.51
C ALA A 84 -6.31 -38.23 17.20
N ALA A 85 -5.58 -38.52 16.12
CA ALA A 85 -5.21 -39.89 15.77
C ALA A 85 -4.30 -40.50 16.84
N ARG A 86 -3.34 -39.73 17.37
CA ARG A 86 -2.45 -40.16 18.45
C ARG A 86 -3.20 -40.47 19.74
N LEU A 87 -4.14 -39.62 20.14
CA LEU A 87 -4.93 -39.84 21.35
C LEU A 87 -5.84 -41.06 21.20
N ALA A 88 -6.45 -41.26 20.03
CA ALA A 88 -7.21 -42.47 19.73
C ALA A 88 -6.34 -43.73 19.77
N ILE A 89 -5.11 -43.68 19.24
CA ILE A 89 -4.15 -44.80 19.34
C ILE A 89 -3.80 -45.10 20.80
N CYS A 90 -3.56 -44.07 21.63
CA CYS A 90 -3.30 -44.24 23.05
C CYS A 90 -4.47 -44.93 23.78
N GLU A 91 -5.70 -44.60 23.44
CA GLU A 91 -6.90 -45.23 24.02
C GLU A 91 -7.08 -46.68 23.54
N ILE A 92 -6.78 -46.97 22.26
CA ILE A 92 -6.78 -48.33 21.70
C ILE A 92 -5.77 -49.21 22.43
N ASP A 93 -4.54 -48.73 22.58
CA ASP A 93 -3.46 -49.45 23.27
C ASP A 93 -3.77 -49.61 24.77
N GLY A 94 -4.30 -48.56 25.41
CA GLY A 94 -4.76 -48.59 26.80
C GLY A 94 -5.91 -49.57 27.06
N ALA A 95 -6.74 -49.86 26.05
CA ALA A 95 -7.77 -50.88 26.10
C ALA A 95 -7.23 -52.31 25.83
N GLY A 96 -5.93 -52.48 25.62
CA GLY A 96 -5.30 -53.77 25.31
C GLY A 96 -5.57 -54.27 23.90
N ILE A 97 -6.01 -53.39 23.00
CA ILE A 97 -6.32 -53.73 21.60
C ILE A 97 -5.08 -53.44 20.75
N SER A 98 -4.74 -54.36 19.84
CA SER A 98 -3.61 -54.16 18.93
C SER A 98 -3.83 -52.96 18.01
N ILE A 99 -2.85 -52.06 17.96
CA ILE A 99 -2.86 -50.88 17.08
C ILE A 99 -2.92 -51.34 15.61
N PRO A 100 -3.81 -50.78 14.77
CA PRO A 100 -3.87 -51.10 13.35
C PRO A 100 -2.52 -50.83 12.65
N PRO A 101 -2.02 -51.72 11.77
CA PRO A 101 -0.73 -51.54 11.10
C PRO A 101 -0.54 -50.18 10.39
N PRO A 102 -1.57 -49.60 9.72
CA PRO A 102 -1.45 -48.26 9.11
C PRO A 102 -1.21 -47.12 10.12
N CYS A 103 -1.50 -47.31 11.40
CA CYS A 103 -1.33 -46.31 12.46
C CYS A 103 0.02 -46.40 13.19
N LEU A 104 0.85 -47.41 12.91
CA LEU A 104 2.17 -47.55 13.53
C LEU A 104 3.09 -46.33 13.33
N PRO A 105 3.14 -45.67 12.16
CA PRO A 105 3.95 -44.45 11.97
C PRO A 105 3.44 -43.24 12.75
N VAL A 106 2.15 -43.24 13.12
CA VAL A 106 1.47 -42.16 13.84
C VAL A 106 1.60 -42.33 15.35
N ASN A 107 1.82 -43.57 15.81
CA ASN A 107 1.92 -43.93 17.22
C ASN A 107 3.05 -43.16 17.93
N ILE A 108 2.75 -42.69 19.14
CA ILE A 108 3.74 -42.08 20.03
C ILE A 108 4.25 -43.15 20.98
N SER A 109 5.16 -43.99 20.53
CA SER A 109 5.85 -44.87 21.47
C SER A 109 6.74 -44.02 22.39
N PRO A 110 6.70 -44.22 23.73
CA PRO A 110 7.78 -43.75 24.57
C PRO A 110 9.05 -44.46 24.09
N THR A 111 10.12 -43.72 23.86
CA THR A 111 11.41 -44.29 23.47
C THR A 111 11.97 -45.13 24.62
N THR A 112 11.47 -46.35 24.80
CA THR A 112 12.14 -47.37 25.58
C THR A 112 13.13 -48.05 24.66
N SER A 113 14.35 -47.54 24.66
CA SER A 113 15.54 -48.29 24.27
C SER A 113 15.57 -49.60 25.07
N LYS A 114 14.97 -50.66 24.54
CA LYS A 114 15.21 -52.04 24.95
C LYS A 114 15.57 -52.82 23.68
N GLY A 115 16.87 -52.99 23.49
CA GLY A 115 17.44 -53.69 22.35
C GLY A 115 18.96 -53.75 22.47
N ILE A 116 19.44 -54.47 23.50
CA ILE A 116 20.80 -54.98 23.52
C ILE A 116 20.88 -55.95 22.34
N PHE A 117 21.44 -55.51 21.20
CA PHE A 117 22.20 -56.27 20.18
C PHE A 117 22.25 -55.50 18.84
N ARG A 118 23.43 -54.90 18.58
CA ARG A 118 24.20 -54.91 17.31
C ARG A 118 23.39 -54.88 16.00
N PHE A 119 23.38 -53.74 15.30
CA PHE A 119 24.11 -53.49 14.04
C PHE A 119 24.02 -52.01 13.65
N SER A 120 25.15 -51.49 13.18
CA SER A 120 25.43 -50.10 12.90
C SER A 120 24.67 -49.58 11.68
N ALA A 121 23.57 -48.87 11.90
CA ALA A 121 23.07 -47.87 10.95
C ALA A 121 23.19 -46.51 11.63
N LYS A 122 24.07 -45.64 11.11
CA LYS A 122 24.21 -44.25 11.53
C LYS A 122 22.92 -43.49 11.19
N TYR A 123 21.89 -43.65 11.99
CA TYR A 123 20.79 -42.69 12.07
C TYR A 123 20.95 -41.96 13.40
N LYS A 124 21.63 -40.82 13.37
CA LYS A 124 21.62 -39.89 14.50
C LYS A 124 20.17 -39.43 14.68
N PRO A 125 19.52 -39.66 15.83
CA PRO A 125 18.24 -39.03 16.10
C PRO A 125 18.53 -37.53 16.22
N LYS A 126 18.10 -36.75 15.23
CA LYS A 126 18.06 -35.30 15.37
C LYS A 126 17.03 -35.01 16.44
N THR A 127 17.50 -34.72 17.65
CA THR A 127 16.81 -33.86 18.61
C THR A 127 16.56 -32.52 17.93
N GLY A 128 15.37 -32.43 17.33
CA GLY A 128 14.87 -31.33 16.53
C GLY A 128 13.41 -31.64 16.25
N ASP A 129 12.58 -31.44 17.28
CA ASP A 129 11.17 -31.79 17.37
C ASP A 129 10.34 -30.86 16.47
N THR A 130 10.42 -31.00 15.13
CA THR A 130 9.51 -30.34 14.18
C THR A 130 9.53 -30.95 12.78
N ASP A 131 9.54 -32.28 12.64
CA ASP A 131 9.15 -32.89 11.36
C ASP A 131 7.66 -33.27 11.46
N PRO A 132 6.74 -32.45 10.89
CA PRO A 132 5.34 -32.81 10.86
C PRO A 132 5.22 -34.09 10.03
N ILE A 133 4.63 -35.14 10.62
CA ILE A 133 4.27 -36.36 9.89
C ILE A 133 3.47 -35.90 8.66
N PRO A 134 3.95 -36.19 7.42
CA PRO A 134 3.27 -35.78 6.20
C PRO A 134 1.82 -36.28 6.20
N ARG A 135 0.88 -35.50 5.65
CA ARG A 135 -0.55 -35.86 5.57
C ARG A 135 -0.75 -37.23 4.92
N GLU A 136 0.13 -37.57 4.00
CA GLU A 136 0.21 -38.82 3.25
C GLU A 136 0.38 -40.04 4.16
N LEU A 137 1.04 -39.88 5.32
CA LEU A 137 1.19 -40.94 6.33
C LEU A 137 0.04 -40.99 7.33
N LEU A 138 -0.71 -39.88 7.49
CA LEU A 138 -1.85 -39.80 8.40
C LEU A 138 -3.11 -40.43 7.80
N GLN A 139 -3.37 -40.22 6.50
CA GLN A 139 -4.57 -40.69 5.81
C GLN A 139 -4.84 -42.20 5.95
N PRO A 140 -3.86 -43.10 5.76
CA PRO A 140 -4.08 -44.54 5.95
C PRO A 140 -4.48 -44.90 7.39
N CYS A 141 -3.93 -44.20 8.39
CA CYS A 141 -4.33 -44.40 9.77
C CYS A 141 -5.76 -43.90 10.03
N LEU A 142 -6.15 -42.75 9.49
CA LEU A 142 -7.52 -42.24 9.63
C LEU A 142 -8.55 -43.22 9.06
N ARG A 143 -8.27 -43.83 7.90
CA ARG A 143 -9.11 -44.89 7.33
C ARG A 143 -9.23 -46.11 8.24
N ALA A 144 -8.14 -46.48 8.92
CA ALA A 144 -8.18 -47.56 9.91
C ALA A 144 -9.01 -47.18 11.14
N LEU A 145 -8.92 -45.95 11.63
CA LEU A 145 -9.73 -45.45 12.75
C LEU A 145 -11.23 -45.34 12.37
N GLU A 146 -11.54 -44.99 11.13
CA GLU A 146 -12.91 -44.95 10.58
C GLU A 146 -13.56 -46.34 10.54
N SER A 147 -12.77 -47.41 10.46
CA SER A 147 -13.30 -48.78 10.35
C SER A 147 -14.08 -49.26 11.58
N ARG A 148 -13.94 -48.59 12.74
CA ARG A 148 -14.67 -48.94 13.96
C ARG A 148 -15.26 -47.70 14.64
N PRO A 149 -16.57 -47.69 14.97
CA PRO A 149 -17.23 -46.53 15.56
C PRO A 149 -16.58 -46.00 16.84
N GLN A 150 -16.11 -46.89 17.72
CA GLN A 150 -15.46 -46.51 18.97
C GLN A 150 -14.14 -45.75 18.76
N TRP A 151 -13.36 -46.14 17.74
CA TRP A 151 -12.08 -45.49 17.42
C TRP A 151 -12.31 -44.13 16.75
N TRP A 152 -13.30 -44.06 15.86
CA TRP A 152 -13.72 -42.80 15.23
C TRP A 152 -14.29 -41.80 16.24
N THR A 153 -15.04 -42.28 17.23
CA THR A 153 -15.58 -41.43 18.31
C THR A 153 -14.46 -40.81 19.14
N SER A 154 -13.47 -41.61 19.55
CA SER A 154 -12.27 -41.12 20.24
C SER A 154 -11.52 -40.07 19.42
N TYR A 155 -11.25 -40.37 18.15
CA TYR A 155 -10.60 -39.45 17.22
C TYR A 155 -11.37 -38.13 17.08
N SER A 156 -12.66 -38.20 16.80
CA SER A 156 -13.47 -37.00 16.53
C SER A 156 -13.61 -36.09 17.75
N ASN A 157 -13.80 -36.66 18.95
CA ASN A 157 -13.80 -35.90 20.21
C ASN A 157 -12.44 -35.24 20.46
N SER A 158 -11.36 -36.01 20.30
CA SER A 158 -10.00 -35.51 20.46
C SER A 158 -9.67 -34.38 19.47
N ARG A 159 -10.17 -34.46 18.24
CA ARG A 159 -9.98 -33.41 17.22
C ARG A 159 -10.71 -32.11 17.59
N GLN A 160 -11.89 -32.19 18.21
CA GLN A 160 -12.60 -31.01 18.72
C GLN A 160 -11.83 -30.37 19.88
N ASN A 161 -11.38 -31.15 20.85
CA ASN A 161 -10.54 -30.66 21.95
C ASN A 161 -9.26 -29.98 21.44
N ALA A 162 -8.69 -30.49 20.34
CA ALA A 162 -7.51 -29.91 19.72
C ALA A 162 -7.75 -28.50 19.16
N VAL A 163 -8.98 -28.17 18.73
CA VAL A 163 -9.32 -26.82 18.26
C VAL A 163 -9.14 -25.82 19.39
N ILE A 164 -9.74 -26.11 20.55
CA ILE A 164 -9.72 -25.26 21.74
C ILE A 164 -8.29 -25.11 22.27
N ILE A 165 -7.56 -26.22 22.44
CA ILE A 165 -6.17 -26.20 22.92
C ILE A 165 -5.27 -25.41 21.97
N CYS A 166 -5.39 -25.59 20.65
CA CYS A 166 -4.57 -24.85 19.69
C CYS A 166 -4.92 -23.37 19.60
N GLN A 167 -6.19 -23.01 19.80
CA GLN A 167 -6.61 -21.62 19.85
C GLN A 167 -6.03 -20.92 21.09
N ALA A 168 -6.15 -21.53 22.27
CA ALA A 168 -5.52 -21.02 23.49
C ALA A 168 -4.00 -20.94 23.37
N SER A 169 -3.36 -21.97 22.80
CA SER A 169 -1.91 -22.04 22.64
C SER A 169 -1.33 -20.96 21.71
N ARG A 170 -2.12 -20.45 20.76
CA ARG A 170 -1.70 -19.41 19.79
C ARG A 170 -2.06 -18.00 20.23
N ALA A 171 -2.97 -17.83 21.17
CA ALA A 171 -3.48 -16.52 21.61
C ALA A 171 -2.35 -15.56 22.06
N GLU A 172 -1.36 -16.05 22.80
CA GLU A 172 -0.21 -15.23 23.24
C GLU A 172 0.68 -14.77 22.08
N ASN A 173 0.91 -15.64 21.08
CA ASN A 173 1.70 -15.24 19.90
C ASN A 173 0.91 -14.20 19.07
N GLU A 174 -0.39 -14.41 18.87
CA GLU A 174 -1.24 -13.49 18.11
C GLU A 174 -1.34 -12.11 18.80
N ARG A 175 -1.32 -12.08 20.14
CA ARG A 175 -1.26 -10.83 20.92
C ARG A 175 0.06 -10.08 20.69
N GLU A 176 1.18 -10.77 20.74
CA GLU A 176 2.51 -10.17 20.50
C GLU A 176 2.63 -9.62 19.06
N ASP A 177 2.14 -10.37 18.06
CA ASP A 177 2.11 -9.90 16.67
C ASP A 177 1.25 -8.64 16.51
N LEU A 178 0.08 -8.58 17.17
CA LEU A 178 -0.80 -7.41 17.16
C LEU A 178 -0.17 -6.20 17.84
N LEU A 179 0.52 -6.39 18.96
CA LEU A 179 1.25 -5.33 19.66
C LEU A 179 2.41 -4.79 18.82
N ASN A 180 3.17 -5.66 18.17
CA ASN A 180 4.25 -5.26 17.26
C ASN A 180 3.72 -4.49 16.06
N LEU A 181 2.57 -4.88 15.50
CA LEU A 181 1.90 -4.13 14.46
C LEU A 181 1.48 -2.73 14.93
N HIS A 182 0.83 -2.63 16.10
CA HIS A 182 0.45 -1.34 16.67
C HIS A 182 1.67 -0.43 16.89
N LYS A 183 2.75 -0.97 17.44
CA LYS A 183 4.01 -0.25 17.62
C LYS A 183 4.56 0.27 16.29
N SER A 184 4.58 -0.58 15.26
CA SER A 184 5.04 -0.20 13.92
C SER A 184 4.19 0.91 13.30
N ILE A 185 2.87 0.84 13.47
CA ILE A 185 1.93 1.89 13.02
C ILE A 185 2.23 3.20 13.75
N VAL A 186 2.33 3.18 15.09
CA VAL A 186 2.61 4.38 15.89
C VAL A 186 3.96 5.01 15.51
N GLU A 187 5.01 4.20 15.36
CA GLU A 187 6.33 4.69 14.93
C GLU A 187 6.27 5.30 13.51
N SER A 188 5.50 4.70 12.61
CA SER A 188 5.31 5.22 11.25
C SER A 188 4.50 6.51 11.25
N SER A 189 3.47 6.63 12.09
CA SER A 189 2.69 7.86 12.26
C SER A 189 3.55 9.00 12.80
N ILE A 190 4.40 8.75 13.78
CA ILE A 190 5.34 9.77 14.31
C ILE A 190 6.30 10.25 13.21
N LYS A 191 6.85 9.32 12.41
CA LYS A 191 7.73 9.67 11.28
C LYS A 191 6.99 10.50 10.23
N LEU A 192 5.75 10.15 9.93
CA LEU A 192 4.92 10.88 8.97
C LEU A 192 4.60 12.29 9.48
N ASP A 193 4.24 12.44 10.75
CA ASP A 193 3.93 13.72 11.38
C ASP A 193 5.17 14.64 11.39
N ASN A 194 6.34 14.10 11.78
CA ASN A 194 7.60 14.83 11.72
C ASN A 194 7.95 15.26 10.29
N GLY A 195 7.82 14.36 9.31
CA GLY A 195 8.09 14.66 7.91
C GLY A 195 7.11 15.70 7.33
N LEU A 196 5.85 15.68 7.77
CA LEU A 196 4.85 16.68 7.40
C LEU A 196 5.19 18.05 8.01
N HIS A 197 5.57 18.08 9.29
CA HIS A 197 5.97 19.30 9.98
C HIS A 197 7.19 19.95 9.30
N GLU A 198 8.22 19.14 9.00
CA GLU A 198 9.42 19.58 8.30
C GLU A 198 9.08 20.11 6.89
N ALA A 199 8.23 19.41 6.14
CA ALA A 199 7.78 19.85 4.82
C ALA A 199 7.01 21.18 4.88
N LEU A 200 6.15 21.36 5.87
CA LEU A 200 5.42 22.61 6.09
C LEU A 200 6.36 23.77 6.44
N GLN A 201 7.35 23.52 7.30
CA GLN A 201 8.35 24.52 7.66
C GLN A 201 9.21 24.94 6.47
N MET A 202 9.69 23.98 5.68
CA MET A 202 10.44 24.26 4.45
C MET A 202 9.58 25.04 3.43
N ALA A 203 8.31 24.66 3.26
CA ALA A 203 7.41 25.38 2.37
C ALA A 203 7.15 26.82 2.82
N ALA A 204 7.02 27.05 4.14
CA ALA A 204 6.86 28.39 4.71
C ALA A 204 8.11 29.25 4.49
N GLU A 205 9.31 28.69 4.70
CA GLU A 205 10.56 29.40 4.48
C GLU A 205 10.77 29.74 3.00
N GLU A 206 10.53 28.79 2.11
CA GLU A 206 10.64 29.00 0.66
C GLU A 206 9.63 30.05 0.17
N SER A 207 8.40 30.02 0.69
CA SER A 207 7.39 31.05 0.41
C SER A 207 7.85 32.43 0.87
N ALA A 208 8.46 32.54 2.04
CA ALA A 208 9.00 33.79 2.55
C ALA A 208 10.14 34.32 1.66
N ARG A 209 11.07 33.45 1.23
CA ARG A 209 12.15 33.81 0.29
C ARG A 209 11.60 34.28 -1.05
N GLN A 210 10.61 33.57 -1.58
CA GLN A 210 9.98 33.91 -2.86
C GLN A 210 9.25 35.26 -2.79
N LYS A 211 8.59 35.55 -1.65
CA LYS A 211 7.97 36.87 -1.40
C LYS A 211 9.02 37.98 -1.33
N ALA A 212 10.13 37.77 -0.63
CA ALA A 212 11.22 38.74 -0.55
C ALA A 212 11.83 39.02 -1.94
N PHE A 213 12.03 37.99 -2.76
CA PHE A 213 12.50 38.15 -4.13
C PHE A 213 11.53 38.94 -5.01
N MET A 214 10.22 38.66 -4.90
CA MET A 214 9.18 39.42 -5.61
C MET A 214 9.16 40.90 -5.20
N GLN A 215 9.38 41.20 -3.92
CA GLN A 215 9.48 42.58 -3.44
C GLN A 215 10.73 43.28 -3.99
N ALA A 216 11.90 42.62 -3.94
CA ALA A 216 13.14 43.17 -4.47
C ALA A 216 13.07 43.44 -5.99
N THR A 217 12.46 42.53 -6.76
CA THR A 217 12.27 42.72 -8.21
C THR A 217 11.28 43.84 -8.51
N THR A 218 10.23 43.99 -7.71
CA THR A 218 9.28 45.11 -7.83
C THR A 218 9.97 46.45 -7.57
N LEU A 219 10.79 46.54 -6.52
CA LEU A 219 11.57 47.74 -6.19
C LEU A 219 12.55 48.10 -7.31
N LEU A 220 13.31 47.11 -7.81
CA LEU A 220 14.25 47.32 -8.91
C LEU A 220 13.54 47.85 -10.16
N ARG A 221 12.36 47.29 -10.48
CA ARG A 221 11.54 47.75 -11.62
C ARG A 221 11.12 49.19 -11.44
N THR A 222 10.66 49.58 -10.24
CA THR A 222 10.23 50.96 -9.98
C THR A 222 11.39 51.94 -10.05
N ASP A 223 12.58 51.58 -9.53
CA ASP A 223 13.76 52.45 -9.59
C ASP A 223 14.26 52.62 -11.03
N MET A 224 14.29 51.55 -11.82
CA MET A 224 14.70 51.63 -13.23
C MET A 224 13.76 52.53 -14.04
N LEU A 225 12.44 52.44 -13.82
CA LEU A 225 11.47 53.32 -14.49
C LEU A 225 11.69 54.79 -14.10
N ARG A 226 11.95 55.05 -12.82
CA ARG A 226 12.27 56.40 -12.31
C ARG A 226 13.53 56.95 -12.95
N GLU A 227 14.62 56.16 -12.99
CA GLU A 227 15.88 56.57 -13.62
C GLU A 227 15.74 56.81 -15.13
N MET A 228 14.95 55.99 -15.83
CA MET A 228 14.67 56.20 -17.26
C MET A 228 13.92 57.51 -17.50
N GLU A 229 12.93 57.83 -16.66
CA GLU A 229 12.16 59.07 -16.78
C GLU A 229 13.02 60.30 -16.48
N GLU A 230 13.86 60.22 -15.44
CA GLU A 230 14.82 61.27 -15.09
C GLU A 230 15.84 61.50 -16.23
N SER A 231 16.40 60.42 -16.79
CA SER A 231 17.31 60.48 -17.94
C SER A 231 16.64 61.06 -19.20
N ALA A 232 15.41 60.64 -19.51
CA ALA A 232 14.65 61.17 -20.64
C ALA A 232 14.38 62.67 -20.48
N SER A 233 14.04 63.12 -19.27
CA SER A 233 13.84 64.54 -18.97
C SER A 233 15.15 65.34 -19.10
N GLY A 234 16.28 64.76 -18.65
CA GLY A 234 17.61 65.34 -18.80
C GLY A 234 18.02 65.51 -20.26
N LEU A 235 17.81 64.48 -21.08
CA LEU A 235 18.09 64.50 -22.52
C LEU A 235 17.22 65.51 -23.27
N ARG A 236 15.95 65.62 -22.90
CA ARG A 236 15.04 66.63 -23.45
C ARG A 236 15.53 68.04 -23.12
N ASN A 237 15.96 68.29 -21.88
CA ASN A 237 16.49 69.59 -21.48
C ASN A 237 17.80 69.96 -22.19
N THR A 238 18.72 69.00 -22.37
CA THR A 238 19.96 69.25 -23.12
C THR A 238 19.67 69.54 -24.59
N PHE A 239 18.70 68.83 -25.19
CA PHE A 239 18.28 69.09 -26.57
C PHE A 239 17.68 70.48 -26.74
N ILE A 240 16.79 70.91 -25.83
CA ILE A 240 16.21 72.27 -25.87
C ILE A 240 17.30 73.33 -25.80
N LYS A 241 18.26 73.21 -24.88
CA LYS A 241 19.39 74.15 -24.75
C LYS A 241 20.24 74.21 -26.02
N ALA A 242 20.55 73.07 -26.62
CA ALA A 242 21.34 73.01 -27.85
C ALA A 242 20.62 73.67 -29.04
N ALA A 243 19.29 73.49 -29.14
CA ALA A 243 18.48 74.12 -30.17
C ALA A 243 18.43 75.65 -30.00
N GLU A 244 18.30 76.16 -28.77
CA GLU A 244 18.36 77.59 -28.48
C GLU A 244 19.73 78.20 -28.82
N GLU A 245 20.83 77.53 -28.44
CA GLU A 245 22.18 77.98 -28.78
C GLU A 245 22.43 78.01 -30.28
N ALA A 246 21.96 77.01 -31.02
CA ALA A 246 22.04 76.98 -32.47
C ALA A 246 21.24 78.14 -33.09
N GLY A 247 20.01 78.36 -32.63
CA GLY A 247 19.16 79.47 -33.08
C GLY A 247 19.82 80.84 -32.87
N ASN A 248 20.42 81.06 -31.70
CA ASN A 248 21.13 82.30 -31.38
C ASN A 248 22.37 82.50 -32.27
N ARG A 249 23.13 81.43 -32.55
CA ARG A 249 24.28 81.49 -33.47
C ARG A 249 23.84 81.81 -34.90
N PHE A 250 22.78 81.15 -35.40
CA PHE A 250 22.23 81.43 -36.72
C PHE A 250 21.72 82.87 -36.85
N GLY A 251 21.00 83.38 -35.84
CA GLY A 251 20.58 84.78 -35.80
C GLY A 251 21.76 85.75 -35.93
N SER A 252 22.85 85.51 -35.18
CA SER A 252 24.06 86.34 -35.26
C SER A 252 24.75 86.33 -36.63
N ILE A 253 24.67 85.22 -37.38
CA ILE A 253 25.23 85.11 -38.72
C ILE A 253 24.40 85.91 -39.72
N ILE A 254 23.07 85.80 -39.62
CA ILE A 254 22.14 86.57 -40.45
C ILE A 254 22.30 88.07 -40.21
N ASP A 255 22.41 88.51 -38.96
CA ASP A 255 22.64 89.94 -38.63
C ASP A 255 23.94 90.46 -39.23
N ARG A 256 25.02 89.67 -39.19
CA ARG A 256 26.30 90.03 -39.84
C ARG A 256 26.16 90.10 -41.36
N MET A 257 25.39 89.19 -41.96
CA MET A 257 25.16 89.16 -43.40
C MET A 257 24.34 90.36 -43.86
N VAL A 258 23.26 90.70 -43.14
CA VAL A 258 22.45 91.90 -43.38
C VAL A 258 23.29 93.17 -43.24
N SER A 259 24.16 93.23 -42.22
CA SER A 259 25.06 94.37 -42.01
C SER A 259 26.09 94.52 -43.14
N ALA A 260 26.65 93.42 -43.66
CA ALA A 260 27.61 93.44 -44.77
C ALA A 260 26.96 93.77 -46.12
N LEU A 261 25.71 93.33 -46.35
CA LEU A 261 24.91 93.74 -47.51
C LEU A 261 24.54 95.23 -47.44
N GLY A 262 24.28 95.74 -46.24
CA GLY A 262 24.07 97.18 -46.00
C GLY A 262 25.30 98.03 -46.30
N SER A 263 26.53 97.51 -46.10
CA SER A 263 27.76 98.25 -46.37
C SER A 263 28.21 98.24 -47.84
N LEU A 264 27.67 97.35 -48.68
CA LEU A 264 28.03 97.26 -50.11
C LEU A 264 27.26 98.24 -51.01
N GLN A 265 26.30 99.00 -50.48
CA GLN A 265 25.56 100.03 -51.23
C GLN A 265 26.20 101.43 -51.22
N PHE A 266 27.37 101.61 -50.62
CA PHE A 266 28.04 102.90 -50.54
C PHE A 266 29.54 102.74 -50.81
N ASP A 267 29.94 102.71 -52.08
CA ASP A 267 31.26 103.18 -52.57
C ASP A 267 31.43 102.93 -54.08
N VAL A 268 30.83 103.82 -54.90
CA VAL A 268 31.03 103.86 -56.38
C VAL A 268 31.79 105.12 -56.82
N THR A 269 32.29 105.96 -55.92
CA THR A 269 32.84 107.28 -56.33
C THR A 269 34.13 107.69 -55.62
N VAL A 270 35.16 106.85 -55.63
CA VAL A 270 36.56 107.26 -55.51
C VAL A 270 37.41 106.39 -56.47
N LEU A 271 37.26 106.56 -57.79
CA LEU A 271 37.85 107.62 -58.60
C LEU A 271 39.38 107.50 -58.75
N GLU A 272 39.78 106.79 -59.81
CA GLU A 272 40.54 107.40 -60.92
C GLU A 272 41.91 108.01 -60.61
N LYS A 273 42.57 107.60 -59.53
CA LYS A 273 43.91 108.12 -59.19
C LYS A 273 44.90 107.08 -58.68
N GLY A 274 44.88 105.88 -59.28
CA GLY A 274 45.88 104.83 -59.02
C GLY A 274 46.58 104.27 -60.26
N ILE A 275 46.25 104.74 -61.47
CA ILE A 275 46.66 104.13 -62.74
C ILE A 275 48.16 104.29 -63.09
N LYS A 276 48.96 104.95 -62.22
CA LYS A 276 50.43 105.01 -62.35
C LYS A 276 51.22 104.15 -61.34
N ASN A 277 50.56 103.32 -60.52
CA ASN A 277 51.24 102.42 -59.55
C ASN A 277 51.36 100.95 -60.02
N SER A 278 50.74 100.60 -61.16
CA SER A 278 50.59 99.22 -61.64
C SER A 278 51.92 98.48 -61.91
N SER A 279 53.02 99.20 -62.18
CA SER A 279 54.34 98.58 -62.35
C SER A 279 55.01 98.16 -61.04
N ARG A 280 54.62 98.73 -59.89
CA ARG A 280 55.17 98.41 -58.57
C ARG A 280 54.36 97.29 -57.89
N GLU A 281 53.06 97.27 -58.17
CA GLU A 281 52.12 96.23 -57.74
C GLU A 281 52.38 94.88 -58.45
N ALA A 282 52.79 94.87 -59.73
CA ALA A 282 53.12 93.64 -60.44
C ALA A 282 54.30 92.86 -59.79
N SER A 283 55.33 93.57 -59.31
CA SER A 283 56.47 92.96 -58.62
C SER A 283 56.13 92.49 -57.21
N GLN A 284 55.27 93.24 -56.50
CA GLN A 284 54.71 92.81 -55.21
C GLN A 284 53.78 91.61 -55.37
N LEU A 285 52.98 91.55 -56.44
CA LEU A 285 52.11 90.43 -56.74
C LEU A 285 52.93 89.17 -57.06
N GLN A 286 54.06 89.31 -57.75
CA GLN A 286 54.97 88.19 -58.03
C GLN A 286 55.62 87.63 -56.75
N GLN A 287 56.06 88.49 -55.83
CA GLN A 287 56.57 88.05 -54.51
C GLN A 287 55.47 87.44 -53.63
N THR A 288 54.26 88.01 -53.68
CA THR A 288 53.11 87.48 -52.92
C THR A 288 52.65 86.13 -53.49
N LEU A 289 52.69 85.95 -54.81
CA LEU A 289 52.39 84.67 -55.46
C LEU A 289 53.42 83.60 -55.10
N GLN A 290 54.72 83.94 -55.05
CA GLN A 290 55.76 83.01 -54.60
C GLN A 290 55.57 82.61 -53.12
N PHE A 291 55.28 83.59 -52.26
CA PHE A 291 54.97 83.34 -50.85
C PHE A 291 53.73 82.47 -50.67
N ILE A 292 52.66 82.72 -51.45
CA ILE A 292 51.43 81.91 -51.44
C ILE A 292 51.71 80.50 -51.98
N GLN A 293 52.59 80.34 -52.97
CA GLN A 293 52.97 79.02 -53.48
C GLN A 293 53.72 78.20 -52.41
N ASP A 294 54.67 78.83 -51.73
CA ASP A 294 55.43 78.20 -50.64
C ASP A 294 54.54 77.90 -49.41
N GLU A 295 53.63 78.82 -49.05
CA GLU A 295 52.66 78.59 -47.98
C GLU A 295 51.63 77.51 -48.36
N ALA A 296 51.20 77.46 -49.62
CA ALA A 296 50.31 76.42 -50.13
C ALA A 296 50.98 75.05 -50.09
N GLN A 297 52.26 74.95 -50.44
CA GLN A 297 53.02 73.70 -50.37
C GLN A 297 53.20 73.25 -48.90
N SER A 298 53.52 74.18 -47.99
CA SER A 298 53.61 73.87 -46.55
C SER A 298 52.26 73.48 -45.92
N ARG A 299 51.16 74.11 -46.34
CA ARG A 299 49.80 73.69 -45.94
C ARG A 299 49.44 72.33 -46.50
N ASN A 300 49.84 72.03 -47.73
CA ASN A 300 49.55 70.74 -48.36
C ASN A 300 50.25 69.58 -47.62
N GLU A 301 51.48 69.79 -47.14
CA GLU A 301 52.18 68.83 -46.28
C GLU A 301 51.49 68.63 -44.92
N LYS A 302 51.03 69.72 -44.30
CA LYS A 302 50.26 69.66 -43.03
C LYS A 302 48.91 68.97 -43.20
N ILE A 303 48.22 69.20 -44.32
CA ILE A 303 46.94 68.55 -44.65
C ILE A 303 47.16 67.06 -44.94
N ALA A 304 48.23 66.70 -45.66
CA ALA A 304 48.58 65.30 -45.93
C ALA A 304 48.89 64.55 -44.63
N PHE A 305 49.63 65.17 -43.70
CA PHE A 305 49.89 64.60 -42.37
C PHE A 305 48.60 64.45 -41.55
N ALA A 306 47.73 65.46 -41.53
CA ALA A 306 46.45 65.40 -40.82
C ALA A 306 45.49 64.36 -41.43
N GLN A 307 45.46 64.19 -42.76
CA GLN A 307 44.68 63.14 -43.42
C GLN A 307 45.21 61.75 -43.09
N HIS A 308 46.53 61.57 -43.05
CA HIS A 308 47.12 60.28 -42.69
C HIS A 308 46.83 59.91 -41.23
N GLN A 309 46.94 60.88 -40.31
CA GLN A 309 46.60 60.68 -38.91
C GLN A 309 45.10 60.35 -38.73
N ASN A 310 44.21 61.07 -39.44
CA ASN A 310 42.78 60.80 -39.40
C ASN A 310 42.43 59.41 -39.94
N ALA A 311 43.07 58.98 -41.03
CA ALA A 311 42.87 57.63 -41.59
C ALA A 311 43.27 56.53 -40.60
N MET A 312 44.38 56.72 -39.86
CA MET A 312 44.83 55.81 -38.81
C MET A 312 43.83 55.75 -37.65
N THR A 313 43.37 56.89 -37.15
CA THR A 313 42.37 56.93 -36.07
C THR A 313 41.01 56.36 -36.48
N HIS A 314 40.59 56.58 -37.74
CA HIS A 314 39.35 55.98 -38.25
C HIS A 314 39.47 54.46 -38.34
N ASN A 315 40.62 53.93 -38.76
CA ASN A 315 40.85 52.50 -38.84
C ASN A 315 40.87 51.84 -37.45
N GLU A 316 41.48 52.49 -36.46
CA GLU A 316 41.45 52.04 -35.06
C GLU A 316 40.02 52.02 -34.47
N LEU A 317 39.22 53.05 -34.78
CA LEU A 317 37.82 53.13 -34.36
C LEU A 317 36.97 52.02 -34.99
N VAL A 318 37.16 51.72 -36.28
CA VAL A 318 36.45 50.65 -36.99
C VAL A 318 36.81 49.28 -36.41
N LEU A 319 38.09 49.00 -36.16
CA LEU A 319 38.53 47.75 -35.54
C LEU A 319 38.02 47.60 -34.10
N SER A 320 37.99 48.69 -33.33
CA SER A 320 37.37 48.72 -31.99
C SER A 320 35.85 48.47 -32.05
N LEU A 321 35.17 49.04 -33.04
CA LEU A 321 33.73 48.87 -33.22
C LEU A 321 33.39 47.42 -33.61
N GLU A 322 34.15 46.83 -34.54
CA GLU A 322 34.02 45.45 -34.98
C GLU A 322 34.28 44.47 -33.83
N SER A 323 35.34 44.70 -33.04
CA SER A 323 35.65 43.93 -31.84
C SER A 323 34.52 43.99 -30.79
N LYS A 324 33.95 45.18 -30.53
CA LYS A 324 32.83 45.34 -29.60
C LYS A 324 31.55 44.69 -30.13
N LEU A 325 31.26 44.80 -31.42
CA LEU A 325 30.08 44.16 -32.03
C LEU A 325 30.19 42.64 -31.95
N GLN A 326 31.38 42.09 -32.20
CA GLN A 326 31.63 40.66 -32.12
C GLN A 326 31.55 40.15 -30.67
N SER A 327 32.07 40.92 -29.71
CA SER A 327 31.93 40.64 -28.28
C SER A 327 30.47 40.65 -27.82
N ILE A 328 29.66 41.62 -28.29
CA ILE A 328 28.25 41.74 -27.94
C ILE A 328 27.45 40.58 -28.54
N LEU A 329 27.65 40.28 -29.83
CA LEU A 329 26.96 39.15 -30.49
C LEU A 329 27.28 37.81 -29.82
N GLN A 330 28.51 37.61 -29.36
CA GLN A 330 28.93 36.35 -28.75
C GLN A 330 28.47 36.22 -27.28
N ASP A 331 28.56 37.29 -26.48
CA ASP A 331 28.09 37.26 -25.08
C ASP A 331 26.55 37.20 -24.98
N ASP A 332 25.85 38.00 -25.79
CA ASP A 332 24.38 38.03 -25.77
C ASP A 332 23.77 36.74 -26.33
N MET A 333 24.33 36.14 -27.39
CA MET A 333 23.87 34.83 -27.86
C MET A 333 24.16 33.72 -26.83
N ALA A 334 25.32 33.74 -26.16
CA ALA A 334 25.62 32.76 -25.12
C ALA A 334 24.73 32.91 -23.88
N ARG A 335 24.35 34.15 -23.54
CA ARG A 335 23.41 34.44 -22.45
C ARG A 335 21.98 34.04 -22.84
N PHE A 336 21.57 34.31 -24.07
CA PHE A 336 20.27 33.91 -24.60
C PHE A 336 20.11 32.38 -24.69
N ALA A 337 21.13 31.66 -25.17
CA ALA A 337 21.15 30.20 -25.23
C ALA A 337 21.04 29.56 -23.83
N ARG A 338 21.74 30.12 -22.82
CA ARG A 338 21.61 29.67 -21.43
C ARG A 338 20.20 29.89 -20.88
N ASN A 339 19.59 31.04 -21.17
CA ASN A 339 18.22 31.34 -20.75
C ASN A 339 17.20 30.40 -21.42
N LEU A 340 17.35 30.11 -22.72
CA LEU A 340 16.55 29.14 -23.45
C LEU A 340 16.67 27.72 -22.88
N GLY A 341 17.90 27.27 -22.54
CA GLY A 341 18.11 25.98 -21.89
C GLY A 341 17.46 25.89 -20.49
N SER A 342 17.49 26.99 -19.73
CA SER A 342 16.81 27.06 -18.42
C SER A 342 15.27 27.04 -18.53
N PHE A 343 14.74 27.63 -19.61
CA PHE A 343 13.32 27.66 -19.92
C PHE A 343 12.84 26.27 -20.37
N ASP A 344 13.59 25.58 -21.23
CA ASP A 344 13.34 24.20 -21.64
C ASP A 344 13.34 23.23 -20.44
N ALA A 345 14.35 23.33 -19.56
CA ALA A 345 14.39 22.54 -18.33
C ALA A 345 13.19 22.81 -17.40
N SER A 346 12.69 24.04 -17.38
CA SER A 346 11.51 24.41 -16.58
C SER A 346 10.20 23.89 -17.21
N LEU A 347 10.09 23.93 -18.54
CA LEU A 347 9.02 23.30 -19.29
C LEU A 347 8.99 21.78 -19.10
N HIS A 348 10.14 21.12 -19.15
CA HIS A 348 10.24 19.68 -18.90
C HIS A 348 9.77 19.29 -17.50
N ARG A 349 10.13 20.08 -16.47
CA ARG A 349 9.62 19.91 -15.10
C ARG A 349 8.11 20.08 -15.01
N TYR A 350 7.54 21.05 -15.72
CA TYR A 350 6.10 21.26 -15.79
C TYR A 350 5.37 20.08 -16.46
N TYR A 351 5.89 19.58 -17.59
CA TYR A 351 5.36 18.41 -18.27
C TYR A 351 5.43 17.15 -17.39
N ASN A 352 6.54 16.91 -16.69
CA ASN A 352 6.68 15.78 -15.77
C ASN A 352 5.74 15.87 -14.56
N LYS A 353 5.43 17.09 -14.08
CA LYS A 353 4.42 17.29 -13.03
C LYS A 353 3.03 16.93 -13.54
N LYS A 354 2.69 17.34 -14.77
CA LYS A 354 1.40 17.01 -15.41
C LYS A 354 1.23 15.50 -15.65
N THR A 355 2.26 14.79 -16.07
CA THR A 355 2.21 13.32 -16.23
C THR A 355 2.09 12.60 -14.89
N ARG A 356 2.80 13.06 -13.84
CA ARG A 356 2.63 12.52 -12.48
C ARG A 356 1.23 12.74 -11.90
N LEU A 357 0.61 13.91 -12.15
CA LEU A 357 -0.79 14.14 -11.77
C LEU A 357 -1.73 13.18 -12.50
N ARG A 358 -1.47 12.89 -13.79
CA ARG A 358 -2.28 11.94 -14.57
C ARG A 358 -2.16 10.50 -14.05
N SER A 359 -0.95 10.04 -13.72
CA SER A 359 -0.73 8.70 -13.14
C SER A 359 -1.30 8.56 -11.73
N PHE A 360 -1.33 9.66 -10.97
CA PHE A 360 -1.99 9.69 -9.67
C PHE A 360 -3.52 9.55 -9.83
N GLY A 361 -4.12 10.25 -10.79
CA GLY A 361 -5.54 10.10 -11.12
C GLY A 361 -5.93 8.67 -11.49
N SER A 362 -5.16 8.01 -12.36
CA SER A 362 -5.43 6.60 -12.73
C SER A 362 -5.25 5.62 -11.56
N SER A 363 -4.33 5.91 -10.63
CA SER A 363 -4.16 5.09 -9.43
C SER A 363 -5.36 5.25 -8.48
N LEU A 364 -5.86 6.48 -8.33
CA LEU A 364 -7.04 6.78 -7.51
C LEU A 364 -8.30 6.05 -8.02
N GLU A 365 -8.48 6.01 -9.34
CA GLU A 365 -9.57 5.27 -10.00
C GLU A 365 -9.45 3.76 -9.76
N GLY A 366 -8.23 3.21 -9.79
CA GLY A 366 -7.97 1.82 -9.43
C GLY A 366 -8.22 1.49 -7.95
N PHE A 367 -7.94 2.43 -7.05
CA PHE A 367 -8.29 2.28 -5.62
C PHE A 367 -9.80 2.27 -5.40
N GLN A 368 -10.53 3.16 -6.09
CA GLN A 368 -11.98 3.23 -5.98
C GLN A 368 -12.67 1.95 -6.47
N GLN A 369 -12.22 1.38 -7.60
CA GLN A 369 -12.72 0.08 -8.07
C GLN A 369 -12.46 -1.07 -7.08
N ARG A 370 -11.30 -1.09 -6.42
CA ARG A 370 -11.00 -2.12 -5.42
C ARG A 370 -11.88 -1.98 -4.19
N PHE A 371 -12.16 -0.75 -3.77
CA PHE A 371 -13.06 -0.46 -2.66
C PHE A 371 -14.49 -0.93 -2.99
N ASP A 372 -14.99 -0.63 -4.19
CA ASP A 372 -16.32 -1.07 -4.63
C ASP A 372 -16.43 -2.61 -4.73
N ASN A 373 -15.36 -3.28 -5.18
CA ASN A 373 -15.33 -4.74 -5.20
C ASN A 373 -15.29 -5.35 -3.80
N LEU A 374 -14.50 -4.78 -2.87
CA LEU A 374 -14.48 -5.23 -1.48
C LEU A 374 -15.84 -5.06 -0.82
N ASN A 375 -16.51 -3.93 -1.06
CA ASN A 375 -17.84 -3.67 -0.53
C ASN A 375 -18.88 -4.67 -1.08
N LYS A 376 -18.82 -4.99 -2.38
CA LYS A 376 -19.68 -6.03 -2.99
C LYS A 376 -19.44 -7.42 -2.40
N VAL A 377 -18.18 -7.79 -2.18
CA VAL A 377 -17.82 -9.09 -1.58
C VAL A 377 -18.29 -9.16 -0.12
N GLN A 378 -18.16 -8.06 0.63
CA GLN A 378 -18.64 -7.97 2.01
C GLN A 378 -20.16 -8.07 2.09
N GLN A 379 -20.88 -7.43 1.17
CA GLN A 379 -22.34 -7.55 1.05
C GLN A 379 -22.77 -9.00 0.78
N GLN A 380 -22.11 -9.69 -0.16
CA GLN A 380 -22.39 -11.10 -0.46
C GLN A 380 -22.08 -12.04 0.72
N GLN A 381 -21.03 -11.76 1.48
CA GLN A 381 -20.70 -12.50 2.72
C GLN A 381 -21.80 -12.33 3.77
N TYR A 382 -22.38 -11.14 3.89
CA TYR A 382 -23.48 -10.89 4.83
C TYR A 382 -24.75 -11.66 4.43
N GLU A 383 -25.14 -11.61 3.16
CA GLU A 383 -26.33 -12.32 2.64
C GLU A 383 -26.18 -13.86 2.77
N THR A 384 -24.99 -14.40 2.51
CA THR A 384 -24.73 -15.85 2.69
C THR A 384 -24.73 -16.27 4.16
N THR A 385 -24.23 -15.42 5.05
CA THR A 385 -24.26 -15.67 6.50
C THR A 385 -25.69 -15.67 7.04
N GLU A 386 -26.54 -14.76 6.57
CA GLU A 386 -27.96 -14.72 6.93
C GLU A 386 -28.73 -15.94 6.40
N ALA A 387 -28.45 -16.37 5.16
CA ALA A 387 -29.04 -17.59 4.61
C ALA A 387 -28.62 -18.84 5.42
N GLN A 388 -27.36 -18.89 5.88
CA GLN A 388 -26.85 -19.99 6.69
C GLN A 388 -27.47 -20.01 8.09
N SER A 389 -27.70 -18.85 8.73
CA SER A 389 -28.36 -18.79 10.03
C SER A 389 -29.81 -19.26 9.95
N ARG A 390 -30.55 -18.85 8.91
CA ARG A 390 -31.93 -19.33 8.66
C ARG A 390 -32.00 -20.84 8.43
N LEU A 391 -31.01 -21.40 7.72
CA LEU A 391 -30.92 -22.86 7.52
C LEU A 391 -30.66 -23.59 8.85
N GLN A 392 -29.79 -23.02 9.70
CA GLN A 392 -29.47 -23.56 11.02
C GLN A 392 -30.66 -23.52 11.98
N GLU A 393 -31.46 -22.46 11.95
CA GLU A 393 -32.72 -22.38 12.72
C GLU A 393 -33.73 -23.45 12.30
N ASN A 394 -33.89 -23.68 10.99
CA ASN A 394 -34.77 -24.73 10.46
C ASN A 394 -34.30 -26.14 10.83
N LEU A 395 -32.98 -26.38 10.85
CA LEU A 395 -32.42 -27.64 11.31
C LEU A 395 -32.66 -27.84 12.81
N HIS A 396 -32.47 -26.79 13.62
CA HIS A 396 -32.73 -26.85 15.05
C HIS A 396 -34.21 -27.07 15.37
N MET A 397 -35.12 -26.46 14.59
CA MET A 397 -36.56 -26.72 14.70
C MET A 397 -36.89 -28.17 14.37
N SER A 398 -36.36 -28.69 13.25
CA SER A 398 -36.55 -30.10 12.84
C SER A 398 -36.01 -31.09 13.88
N MET A 399 -34.88 -30.77 14.51
CA MET A 399 -34.30 -31.57 15.59
C MET A 399 -35.22 -31.59 16.81
N ARG A 400 -35.76 -30.44 17.26
CA ARG A 400 -36.72 -30.38 18.37
C ARG A 400 -37.99 -31.17 18.10
N ILE A 401 -38.52 -31.09 16.88
CA ILE A 401 -39.71 -31.87 16.48
C ILE A 401 -39.40 -33.37 16.55
N SER A 402 -38.23 -33.79 16.05
CA SER A 402 -37.82 -35.20 16.06
C SER A 402 -37.62 -35.72 17.49
N GLN A 403 -37.09 -34.88 18.38
CA GLN A 403 -36.89 -35.20 19.80
C GLN A 403 -38.24 -35.32 20.55
N ALA A 404 -39.20 -34.43 20.27
CA ALA A 404 -40.55 -34.53 20.81
C ALA A 404 -41.27 -35.82 20.37
N ILE A 405 -41.09 -36.26 19.11
CA ILE A 405 -41.63 -37.53 18.62
C ILE A 405 -40.95 -38.73 19.31
N LEU A 406 -39.65 -38.65 19.56
CA LEU A 406 -38.91 -39.68 20.30
C LEU A 406 -39.38 -39.77 21.76
N ASP A 407 -39.57 -38.64 22.43
CA ASP A 407 -40.09 -38.62 23.80
C ASP A 407 -41.53 -39.16 23.86
N GLN A 408 -42.35 -38.82 22.86
CA GLN A 408 -43.69 -39.37 22.74
C GLN A 408 -43.66 -40.89 22.54
N THR A 409 -42.81 -41.41 21.66
CA THR A 409 -42.69 -42.87 21.44
C THR A 409 -42.13 -43.60 22.65
N ALA A 410 -41.18 -43.00 23.37
CA ALA A 410 -40.67 -43.52 24.64
C ALA A 410 -41.76 -43.56 25.72
N ALA A 411 -42.58 -42.51 25.83
CA ALA A 411 -43.72 -42.46 26.74
C ALA A 411 -44.78 -43.52 26.37
N THR A 412 -45.10 -43.68 25.08
CA THR A 412 -46.04 -44.73 24.62
C THR A 412 -45.48 -46.13 24.89
N ALA A 413 -44.18 -46.35 24.72
CA ALA A 413 -43.53 -47.62 25.02
C ALA A 413 -43.51 -47.92 26.53
N ALA A 414 -43.25 -46.91 27.37
CA ALA A 414 -43.34 -47.05 28.82
C ALA A 414 -44.77 -47.37 29.27
N ASN A 415 -45.77 -46.72 28.66
CA ASN A 415 -47.18 -46.99 28.95
C ASN A 415 -47.63 -48.37 28.42
N LEU A 416 -47.01 -48.86 27.35
CA LEU A 416 -47.24 -50.22 26.87
C LEU A 416 -46.59 -51.25 27.81
N GLN A 417 -45.40 -50.95 28.32
CA GLN A 417 -44.70 -51.80 29.28
C GLN A 417 -45.50 -51.95 30.58
N THR A 418 -46.09 -50.87 31.09
CA THR A 418 -46.96 -50.94 32.28
C THR A 418 -48.22 -51.77 32.02
N VAL A 419 -48.83 -51.65 30.84
CA VAL A 419 -49.98 -52.49 30.45
C VAL A 419 -49.59 -53.97 30.30
N ILE A 420 -48.40 -54.26 29.76
CA ILE A 420 -47.85 -55.62 29.66
C ILE A 420 -47.57 -56.19 31.06
N ASP A 421 -47.00 -55.41 31.97
CA ASP A 421 -46.71 -55.84 33.34
C ASP A 421 -48.01 -56.05 34.14
N GLU A 422 -49.03 -55.21 33.93
CA GLU A 422 -50.37 -55.40 34.52
C GLU A 422 -51.07 -56.65 33.96
N ALA A 423 -50.93 -56.93 32.66
CA ALA A 423 -51.43 -58.15 32.04
C ALA A 423 -50.68 -59.40 32.53
N ALA A 424 -49.36 -59.31 32.73
CA ALA A 424 -48.53 -60.40 33.27
C ALA A 424 -48.88 -60.69 34.74
N ALA A 425 -49.15 -59.66 35.55
CA ALA A 425 -49.62 -59.82 36.92
C ALA A 425 -51.01 -60.49 36.98
N LYS A 426 -51.93 -60.12 36.09
CA LYS A 426 -53.24 -60.81 35.93
C LYS A 426 -53.10 -62.26 35.47
N TYR A 427 -52.12 -62.55 34.62
CA TYR A 427 -51.84 -63.91 34.12
C TYR A 427 -51.21 -64.80 35.20
N GLN A 428 -50.35 -64.24 36.05
CA GLN A 428 -49.83 -64.93 37.23
C GLN A 428 -50.93 -65.21 38.28
N ALA A 429 -51.87 -64.29 38.46
CA ALA A 429 -53.03 -64.51 39.33
C ALA A 429 -53.97 -65.62 38.83
N THR A 430 -54.01 -65.88 37.51
CA THR A 430 -54.81 -66.96 36.90
C THR A 430 -54.08 -68.30 36.83
N THR A 431 -52.75 -68.34 36.89
CA THR A 431 -51.95 -69.58 36.84
C THR A 431 -51.91 -70.35 38.17
N VAL A 432 -52.43 -69.79 39.26
CA VAL A 432 -52.67 -70.53 40.52
C VAL A 432 -53.80 -71.58 40.36
N LEU A 433 -54.55 -71.58 39.25
CA LEU A 433 -55.66 -72.52 39.00
C LEU A 433 -55.47 -73.46 37.79
N SER A 434 -54.28 -73.62 37.21
CA SER A 434 -54.12 -74.40 35.96
C SER A 434 -53.15 -75.59 36.08
N GLY A 435 -53.60 -76.65 36.74
CA GLY A 435 -52.90 -77.94 36.81
C GLY A 435 -53.18 -78.93 35.67
N LEU A 436 -53.80 -78.55 34.55
CA LEU A 436 -54.41 -79.55 33.64
C LEU A 436 -54.14 -79.46 32.12
N PHE A 437 -53.36 -78.50 31.61
CA PHE A 437 -53.16 -78.39 30.14
C PHE A 437 -51.70 -78.17 29.76
N ARG A 438 -50.86 -79.21 29.94
CA ARG A 438 -49.44 -79.20 29.54
C ARG A 438 -49.09 -79.84 28.19
N PRO A 439 -49.88 -80.72 27.54
CA PRO A 439 -49.43 -81.35 26.29
C PRO A 439 -49.87 -80.61 25.00
N TYR A 440 -50.73 -79.59 25.06
CA TYR A 440 -51.26 -78.93 23.85
C TYR A 440 -50.44 -77.74 23.35
N LEU A 441 -49.65 -77.09 24.22
CA LEU A 441 -48.89 -75.89 23.84
C LEU A 441 -47.63 -76.18 23.01
N THR A 442 -47.06 -77.38 23.13
CA THR A 442 -45.84 -77.77 22.41
C THR A 442 -46.08 -78.05 20.92
N CYS A 443 -47.31 -78.34 20.52
CA CYS A 443 -47.66 -78.58 19.12
C CYS A 443 -47.81 -77.26 18.31
N ILE A 444 -48.34 -76.21 18.96
CA ILE A 444 -48.59 -74.91 18.31
C ILE A 444 -47.29 -74.12 18.12
N THR A 445 -46.34 -74.22 19.06
CA THR A 445 -45.05 -73.54 18.94
C THR A 445 -44.14 -74.16 17.87
N TYR A 446 -44.23 -75.48 17.64
CA TYR A 446 -43.50 -76.15 16.57
C TYR A 446 -44.05 -75.81 15.17
N GLY A 447 -45.37 -75.68 15.04
CA GLY A 447 -46.01 -75.28 13.77
C GLY A 447 -45.63 -73.85 13.33
N LEU A 448 -45.60 -72.91 14.28
CA LEU A 448 -45.23 -71.51 13.99
C LEU A 448 -43.76 -71.34 13.61
N LEU A 449 -42.86 -72.12 14.21
CA LEU A 449 -41.43 -72.14 13.87
C LEU A 449 -41.18 -72.68 12.46
N VAL A 450 -41.91 -73.72 12.03
CA VAL A 450 -41.79 -74.28 10.66
C VAL A 450 -42.29 -73.28 9.60
N THR A 451 -43.37 -72.53 9.89
CA THR A 451 -43.87 -71.49 8.98
C THR A 451 -42.96 -70.27 8.88
N LEU A 452 -42.26 -69.90 9.95
CA LEU A 452 -41.31 -68.78 9.96
C LEU A 452 -40.00 -69.12 9.23
N ILE A 453 -39.52 -70.37 9.32
CA ILE A 453 -38.33 -70.83 8.60
C ILE A 453 -38.63 -70.99 7.09
N GLY A 454 -39.86 -71.37 6.71
CA GLY A 454 -40.30 -71.43 5.32
C GLY A 454 -40.41 -70.06 4.63
N LEU A 455 -40.68 -68.99 5.39
CA LEU A 455 -40.81 -67.63 4.84
C LEU A 455 -39.45 -66.97 4.53
N GLN A 456 -38.35 -67.46 5.11
CA GLN A 456 -37.01 -66.87 4.96
C GLN A 456 -36.12 -67.56 3.91
N ASN A 457 -36.48 -68.75 3.39
CA ASN A 457 -35.70 -69.47 2.38
C ASN A 457 -36.58 -70.23 1.36
N PRO A 458 -36.93 -69.64 0.20
CA PRO A 458 -37.84 -70.25 -0.77
C PRO A 458 -37.24 -71.39 -1.63
N ARG A 459 -36.00 -71.85 -1.37
CA ARG A 459 -35.31 -72.86 -2.18
C ARG A 459 -35.37 -74.31 -1.66
N ILE A 460 -36.06 -74.60 -0.58
CA ILE A 460 -36.14 -75.98 -0.03
C ILE A 460 -37.54 -76.62 -0.22
N ALA A 461 -38.51 -75.91 -0.80
CA ALA A 461 -39.87 -76.43 -1.02
C ALA A 461 -40.03 -77.36 -2.24
N VAL A 462 -38.94 -77.95 -2.75
CA VAL A 462 -39.00 -78.99 -3.78
C VAL A 462 -38.05 -80.10 -3.37
N ILE A 463 -38.57 -81.08 -2.63
CA ILE A 463 -38.23 -82.52 -2.62
C ILE A 463 -38.88 -83.09 -1.36
N GLY A 464 -39.86 -83.98 -1.55
CA GLY A 464 -40.44 -84.80 -0.49
C GLY A 464 -41.96 -84.75 -0.47
N GLY A 465 -42.56 -85.57 -1.34
CA GLY A 465 -43.87 -86.17 -1.04
C GLY A 465 -43.74 -87.27 0.00
#